data_AF-A0A7Z2ZPT4-F1
#
_entry.id   AF-A0A7Z2ZPT4-F1
#
_cell.length_a   1.000
_cell.length_b   1.000
_cell.length_c   1.000
_cell.angle_alpha   90.00
_cell.angle_beta   90.00
_cell.angle_gamma   90.00
#
_symmetry.space_group_name_H-M   'P 1'
#
loop_
_entity.id
_entity.type
_entity.pdbx_description
1 polymer ?
#
loop_
_entity_poly.entity_id
_entity_poly.type
_entity_poly.pdbx_seq_one_letter_code
_entity_poly.pdbx_strand_id
1 'polypeptide(L)' 'MVKVQHVELTSGPLMRKKELADVVIVTAATKHSIHGLEKDHAEAVQRRIAVWARVREDDV' A
#
# COMPACT_ATOMS: atom_id res chain seq x y z
N MET A 1 0.55 16.61 9.99
CA MET A 1 -0.25 15.92 8.95
C MET A 1 0.67 14.93 8.24
N VAL A 2 0.36 13.63 8.22
CA VAL A 2 1.21 12.64 7.55
C VAL A 2 0.74 12.51 6.10
N LYS A 3 1.51 13.04 5.14
CA LYS A 3 1.21 12.95 3.70
C LYS A 3 1.74 11.62 3.15
N VAL A 4 0.85 10.83 2.56
CA VAL A 4 1.22 9.64 1.77
C VAL A 4 1.82 10.13 0.46
N GLN A 5 3.00 9.63 0.12
CA GLN A 5 3.71 9.98 -1.12
C GLN A 5 3.36 8.98 -2.22
N HIS A 6 3.59 7.70 -1.95
CA HIS A 6 3.26 6.62 -2.87
C HIS A 6 3.00 5.33 -2.10
N VAL A 7 2.32 4.40 -2.76
CA VAL A 7 2.05 3.07 -2.23
C VAL A 7 2.57 2.05 -3.24
N GLU A 8 3.33 1.07 -2.76
CA GLU A 8 4.00 0.06 -3.57
C GLU A 8 3.44 -1.31 -3.20
N LEU A 9 3.33 -2.18 -4.20
CA LEU A 9 3.06 -3.60 -4.01
C LEU A 9 4.33 -4.38 -4.33
N THR A 10 4.79 -5.17 -3.37
CA THR A 10 5.97 -6.03 -3.54
C THR A 10 5.55 -7.48 -3.36
N SER A 11 6.15 -8.39 -4.10
CA SER A 11 5.92 -9.82 -3.89
C SER A 11 7.18 -10.59 -4.27
N GLY A 12 7.85 -11.09 -3.25
CA GLY A 12 9.04 -11.94 -3.40
C GLY A 12 8.73 -13.29 -4.03
N PRO A 13 9.75 -14.03 -4.49
CA PRO A 13 9.58 -15.30 -5.21
C PRO A 13 8.81 -16.36 -4.42
N LEU A 14 8.98 -16.42 -3.09
CA LEU A 14 8.24 -17.34 -2.23
C LEU A 14 6.77 -16.92 -2.06
N MET A 15 6.54 -15.61 -1.89
CA MET A 15 5.20 -15.06 -1.72
C MET A 15 4.38 -15.18 -3.01
N ARG A 16 4.98 -14.97 -4.18
CA ARG A 16 4.35 -15.25 -5.47
C ARG A 16 3.83 -16.68 -5.59
N LYS A 17 4.58 -17.68 -5.10
CA LYS A 17 4.13 -19.09 -5.10
C LYS A 17 2.97 -19.36 -4.15
N LYS A 18 2.75 -18.49 -3.17
CA LYS A 18 1.69 -18.59 -2.17
C LYS A 18 0.58 -17.55 -2.38
N GLU A 19 0.62 -16.85 -3.51
CA GLU A 19 -0.33 -15.77 -3.83
C GLU A 19 -0.36 -14.66 -2.78
N LEU A 20 0.78 -14.39 -2.16
CA LEU A 20 0.97 -13.35 -1.15
C LEU A 20 1.71 -12.13 -1.72
N ALA A 21 1.49 -10.98 -1.11
CA ALA A 21 2.11 -9.70 -1.42
C ALA A 21 2.26 -8.83 -0.17
N ASP A 22 3.14 -7.85 -0.26
CA ASP A 22 3.35 -6.80 0.72
C ASP A 22 2.86 -5.47 0.17
N VAL A 23 2.17 -4.72 1.01
CA VAL A 23 1.80 -3.33 0.71
C VAL A 23 2.75 -2.42 1.49
N VAL A 24 3.49 -1.57 0.78
CA VAL A 24 4.42 -0.60 1.37
C VAL A 24 3.87 0.79 1.15
N ILE A 25 3.58 1.49 2.25
CA ILE A 25 3.04 2.84 2.29
C ILE A 25 4.18 3.77 2.64
N VAL A 26 4.58 4.59 1.68
CA VAL A 26 5.64 5.57 1.88
C VAL A 26 5.01 6.93 2.14
N THR A 27 5.31 7.49 3.30
CA THR A 27 4.88 8.84 3.68
C THR A 27 6.09 9.77 3.77
N ALA A 28 5.87 11.08 3.88
CA ALA A 28 6.95 12.05 4.05
C ALA A 28 7.74 11.85 5.37
N ALA A 29 7.11 11.22 6.38
CA ALA A 29 7.69 11.05 7.70
C ALA A 29 8.24 9.63 7.96
N THR A 30 7.64 8.60 7.35
CA THR A 30 7.92 7.19 7.67
C THR A 30 7.42 6.24 6.58
N LYS A 31 7.96 5.01 6.55
CA LYS A 31 7.43 3.90 5.76
C LYS A 31 6.69 2.92 6.66
N HIS A 32 5.51 2.48 6.22
CA HIS A 32 4.73 1.41 6.85
C HIS A 32 4.58 0.26 5.87
N SER A 33 4.73 -0.98 6.33
CA SER A 33 4.56 -2.17 5.51
C SER A 33 3.55 -3.13 6.14
N ILE A 34 2.73 -3.73 5.30
CA ILE A 34 1.81 -4.81 5.68
C ILE A 34 2.24 -6.04 4.89
N HIS A 35 2.65 -7.09 5.60
CA HIS A 35 3.27 -8.27 5.02
C HIS A 35 2.30 -9.43 4.87
N GLY A 36 2.52 -10.26 3.84
CA GLY A 36 1.82 -11.54 3.68
C GLY A 36 0.32 -11.40 3.44
N LEU A 37 -0.11 -10.31 2.80
CA LEU A 37 -1.49 -10.17 2.33
C LEU A 37 -1.72 -11.07 1.12
N GLU A 38 -2.89 -11.67 1.02
CA GLU A 38 -3.32 -12.28 -0.25
C GLU A 38 -3.27 -11.22 -1.36
N LYS A 39 -2.84 -11.62 -2.55
CA LYS A 39 -2.53 -10.70 -3.64
C LYS A 39 -3.72 -9.81 -4.03
N ASP A 40 -4.91 -10.39 -4.09
CA ASP A 40 -6.16 -9.64 -4.36
C ASP A 40 -6.45 -8.62 -3.24
N HIS A 41 -6.27 -9.05 -1.99
CA HIS A 41 -6.50 -8.22 -0.82
C HIS A 41 -5.47 -7.09 -0.72
N ALA A 42 -4.21 -7.35 -1.07
CA ALA A 42 -3.15 -6.35 -1.15
C ALA A 42 -3.48 -5.27 -2.19
N GLU A 43 -4.01 -5.68 -3.34
CA GLU A 43 -4.46 -4.76 -4.40
C GLU A 43 -5.66 -3.93 -3.95
N ALA A 44 -6.63 -4.53 -3.25
CA ALA A 44 -7.76 -3.81 -2.67
C ALA A 44 -7.33 -2.78 -1.64
N VAL A 45 -6.38 -3.13 -0.77
CA VAL A 45 -5.79 -2.20 0.21
C VAL A 45 -5.06 -1.07 -0.48
N GLN A 46 -4.26 -1.36 -1.51
CA GLN A 46 -3.57 -0.35 -2.32
C GLN A 46 -4.55 0.66 -2.91
N ARG A 47 -5.64 0.18 -3.53
CA ARG A 47 -6.70 1.04 -4.11
C ARG A 47 -7.34 1.92 -3.05
N ARG A 48 -7.70 1.37 -1.89
CA ARG A 48 -8.32 2.13 -0.79
C ARG A 48 -7.40 3.24 -0.30
N ILE A 49 -6.12 2.94 -0.11
CA ILE A 49 -5.12 3.92 0.33
C ILE A 49 -4.94 5.01 -0.72
N ALA A 50 -4.92 4.65 -2.01
CA ALA A 50 -4.83 5.63 -3.09
C ALA A 50 -6.05 6.58 -3.12
N VAL A 51 -7.26 6.05 -2.92
CA VAL A 51 -8.48 6.87 -2.82
C VAL A 51 -8.39 7.83 -1.62
N TRP A 52 -8.02 7.33 -0.44
CA TRP A 52 -7.89 8.17 0.75
C TRP A 52 -6.78 9.22 0.63
N ALA A 53 -5.67 8.88 -0.01
CA ALA A 53 -4.59 9.81 -0.29
C ALA A 53 -5.09 10.94 -1.20
N ARG A 54 -5.82 10.61 -2.28
CA ARG A 54 -6.41 11.59 -3.20
C ARG A 54 -7.44 12.49 -2.52
N VAL A 55 -8.33 11.92 -1.70
CA VAL A 55 -9.38 12.70 -1.00
C VAL A 55 -8.77 13.73 -0.05
N ARG A 56 -7.60 13.46 0.56
CA ARG A 56 -6.92 14.47 1.39
C ARG A 56 -6.23 15.58 0.61
N GLU A 57 -6.04 15.45 -0.70
CA GLU A 57 -5.49 16.52 -1.54
C GLU A 57 -6.55 17.54 -1.96
N ASP A 58 -7.84 17.18 -1.90
CA ASP A 58 -8.97 18.02 -2.33
C ASP A 58 -9.57 18.89 -1.20
N ASP A 59 -9.15 18.66 0.06
CA ASP A 59 -9.69 19.34 1.26
C ASP A 59 -8.87 20.61 1.61
N VAL A 60 -8.79 21.57 0.68
CA VAL A 60 -8.14 22.89 0.87
C VAL A 60 -9.15 24.02 1.10
#